data_AF-A0A3B3WSB4-F1
#
_entry.id   AF-A0A3B3WSB4-F1
#
_cell.length_a   1.000
_cell.length_b   1.000
_cell.length_c   1.000
_cell.angle_alpha   90.00
_cell.angle_beta   90.00
_cell.angle_gamma   90.00
#
_symmetry.space_group_name_H-M   'P 1'
#
loop_
_entity.id
_entity.type
_entity.pdbx_description
1 polymer ?
#
loop_
_entity_poly.entity_id
_entity_poly.type
_entity_poly.pdbx_seq_one_letter_code
_entity_poly.pdbx_strand_id
1 'polypeptide(L)'
;MGCFFSKKSKRKSAEKENLTPTTTSADTAGNSVPLGNNTDEAPKQYSWDKREKADPKDYTLTGLKDVTVGRLPGTLNGKPFVIQDCVNCNIFVLDHSATISIDDCVNCRIVFGPVKGSVFFRDCKDIKCVVACQQFRARDCKKMDVFLCCATQPIIESSTGMKFGCFQYYYPELAFHFKDAGLSIFNNNWSNIHDFTPVSGENNWSLLPEDAKVADFVPAPDPESDFKSVRISTEADRSIVPLTKGGRRKDSEESCLFVFFAGDYTTANARKLIDEATSKGFVLVQTKEVSMKPEDARRVFQNSADDLVEWINKGPVTALELNGDGAVEGCKTIASKVFSGTKIFVSDNKNTSTRDVDSFFNFADMQMGL
;
A
#
# COMPACT_ATOMS: atom_id res chain seq x y z
N MET A 1 21.07 46.05 -8.69
CA MET A 1 22.28 45.71 -9.49
C MET A 1 21.98 44.37 -10.14
N GLY A 2 21.48 44.29 -11.39
CA GLY A 2 22.22 44.38 -12.66
C GLY A 2 23.08 43.12 -12.85
N CYS A 3 23.02 42.30 -13.91
CA CYS A 3 22.40 42.38 -15.23
C CYS A 3 22.27 40.98 -15.89
N PHE A 4 21.20 40.80 -16.69
CA PHE A 4 21.05 40.21 -18.04
C PHE A 4 21.89 39.01 -18.54
N PHE A 5 21.20 38.01 -19.13
CA PHE A 5 21.18 37.81 -20.60
C PHE A 5 19.88 37.14 -21.08
N SER A 6 19.42 37.61 -22.24
CA SER A 6 18.17 37.31 -22.96
C SER A 6 18.50 36.61 -24.28
N LYS A 7 17.58 35.76 -24.80
CA LYS A 7 17.25 35.72 -26.23
C LYS A 7 15.87 35.08 -26.49
N LYS A 8 14.97 35.88 -27.07
CA LYS A 8 13.65 35.57 -27.65
C LYS A 8 13.78 34.85 -29.01
N SER A 9 12.75 34.11 -29.45
CA SER A 9 11.97 34.51 -30.66
C SER A 9 10.76 33.60 -30.99
N LYS A 10 9.57 34.21 -30.88
CA LYS A 10 8.36 34.26 -31.74
C LYS A 10 7.70 33.00 -32.36
N ARG A 11 6.41 32.86 -31.96
CA ARG A 11 5.23 32.32 -32.67
C ARG A 11 5.00 32.91 -34.08
N LYS A 12 4.43 32.11 -35.00
CA LYS A 12 3.16 32.45 -35.71
C LYS A 12 2.55 31.24 -36.46
N SER A 13 1.24 31.13 -36.35
CA SER A 13 0.29 30.25 -37.04
C SER A 13 0.04 30.64 -38.50
N ALA A 14 -0.41 29.69 -39.33
CA ALA A 14 -1.17 29.95 -40.57
C ALA A 14 -1.98 28.71 -41.00
N GLU A 15 -3.29 28.91 -41.15
CA GLU A 15 -4.22 28.10 -41.95
C GLU A 15 -3.82 28.14 -43.44
N LYS A 16 -4.22 27.13 -44.23
CA LYS A 16 -4.38 27.28 -45.68
C LYS A 16 -5.50 26.38 -46.21
N GLU A 17 -6.47 27.05 -46.82
CA GLU A 17 -7.56 26.53 -47.63
C GLU A 17 -7.10 25.94 -48.97
N ASN A 18 -8.00 25.12 -49.53
CA ASN A 18 -8.05 24.55 -50.86
C ASN A 18 -7.72 25.54 -51.99
N LEU A 19 -7.12 25.03 -53.07
CA LEU A 19 -7.45 25.40 -54.46
C LEU A 19 -6.78 24.41 -55.45
N THR A 20 -7.62 23.90 -56.35
CA THR A 20 -7.37 23.05 -57.52
C THR A 20 -6.39 23.64 -58.55
N PRO A 21 -5.69 22.79 -59.34
CA PRO A 21 -5.15 23.20 -60.63
C PRO A 21 -5.86 22.50 -61.81
N THR A 22 -6.37 23.32 -62.73
CA THR A 22 -6.73 22.95 -64.10
C THR A 22 -5.62 23.45 -65.03
N THR A 23 -5.05 22.61 -65.88
CA THR A 23 -4.38 22.98 -67.15
C THR A 23 -3.98 21.67 -67.87
N THR A 24 -4.74 21.29 -68.89
CA THR A 24 -4.41 21.38 -70.34
C THR A 24 -3.46 20.29 -70.86
N SER A 25 -4.05 19.52 -71.77
CA SER A 25 -3.57 18.45 -72.64
C SER A 25 -2.42 18.82 -73.59
N ALA A 26 -1.53 17.87 -73.85
CA ALA A 26 -1.00 17.57 -75.18
C ALA A 26 -0.40 16.15 -75.22
N ASP A 27 -0.77 15.40 -76.25
CA ASP A 27 -0.46 14.00 -76.55
C ASP A 27 1.01 13.73 -76.87
N THR A 28 1.51 12.53 -76.53
CA THR A 28 2.22 11.66 -77.48
C THR A 28 2.38 10.23 -76.95
N ALA A 29 2.19 9.28 -77.85
CA ALA A 29 1.99 7.85 -77.62
C ALA A 29 3.25 7.05 -77.27
N GLY A 30 3.08 5.87 -76.64
CA GLY A 30 4.10 4.81 -76.67
C GLY A 30 4.01 3.71 -75.61
N ASN A 31 3.27 2.65 -75.95
CA ASN A 31 3.45 1.24 -75.56
C ASN A 31 3.12 0.70 -74.15
N SER A 32 2.24 -0.30 -74.19
CA SER A 32 1.67 -1.18 -73.17
C SER A 32 2.62 -2.26 -72.64
N VAL A 33 2.50 -2.57 -71.34
CA VAL A 33 2.34 -3.94 -70.79
C VAL A 33 1.54 -3.86 -69.48
N PRO A 34 0.43 -4.61 -69.29
CA PRO A 34 -0.31 -4.65 -68.03
C PRO A 34 0.20 -5.80 -67.14
N LEU A 35 0.44 -5.53 -65.85
CA LEU A 35 0.66 -6.58 -64.85
C LEU A 35 -0.28 -6.36 -63.65
N GLY A 36 -1.30 -7.21 -63.63
CA GLY A 36 -2.05 -7.76 -62.50
C GLY A 36 -2.19 -6.94 -61.21
N ASN A 37 -3.39 -6.42 -61.00
CA ASN A 37 -3.96 -6.30 -59.66
C ASN A 37 -4.22 -7.70 -59.09
N ASN A 38 -3.67 -7.99 -57.91
CA ASN A 38 -4.31 -8.79 -56.87
C ASN A 38 -3.48 -8.76 -55.59
N THR A 39 -3.83 -7.85 -54.67
CA THR A 39 -3.71 -8.10 -53.23
C THR A 39 -4.83 -7.33 -52.55
N ASP A 40 -5.94 -8.01 -52.25
CA ASP A 40 -6.79 -7.66 -51.12
C ASP A 40 -5.96 -7.85 -49.83
N GLU A 41 -5.10 -6.88 -49.51
CA GLU A 41 -4.48 -6.82 -48.19
C GLU A 41 -5.53 -6.32 -47.20
N ALA A 42 -5.92 -7.19 -46.26
CA ALA A 42 -6.71 -6.80 -45.11
C ALA A 42 -6.05 -5.57 -44.43
N PRO A 43 -6.83 -4.55 -44.03
CA PRO A 43 -6.26 -3.31 -43.53
C PRO A 43 -5.36 -3.57 -42.33
N LYS A 44 -4.15 -2.99 -42.36
CA LYS A 44 -3.13 -3.12 -41.31
C LYS A 44 -3.73 -2.67 -39.98
N GLN A 45 -3.97 -3.63 -39.09
CA GLN A 45 -4.51 -3.40 -37.76
C GLN A 45 -3.35 -3.10 -36.80
N TYR A 46 -3.30 -1.88 -36.29
CA TYR A 46 -2.22 -1.44 -35.40
C TYR A 46 -2.56 -1.74 -33.94
N SER A 47 -1.55 -1.84 -33.08
CA SER A 47 -1.73 -2.18 -31.65
C SER A 47 -2.60 -1.18 -30.88
N TRP A 48 -2.75 0.05 -31.37
CA TRP A 48 -3.67 1.06 -30.82
C TRP A 48 -5.12 0.88 -31.27
N ASP A 49 -5.40 0.17 -32.36
CA ASP A 49 -6.77 -0.13 -32.83
C ASP A 49 -7.45 -1.18 -31.94
N LYS A 50 -6.68 -1.88 -31.08
CA LYS A 50 -7.15 -2.85 -30.08
C LYS A 50 -7.23 -2.30 -28.65
N ARG A 51 -6.90 -1.02 -28.41
CA ARG A 51 -7.07 -0.43 -27.07
C ARG A 51 -8.55 -0.25 -26.81
N GLU A 52 -9.11 -1.03 -25.89
CA GLU A 52 -10.39 -0.69 -25.27
C GLU A 52 -10.32 0.75 -24.78
N LYS A 53 -11.26 1.57 -25.25
CA LYS A 53 -11.38 2.96 -24.81
C LYS A 53 -11.85 2.94 -23.35
N ALA A 54 -10.91 3.14 -22.43
CA ALA A 54 -11.20 3.31 -21.02
C ALA A 54 -12.20 4.48 -20.81
N ASP A 55 -13.35 4.23 -20.20
CA ASP A 55 -14.28 5.27 -19.79
C ASP A 55 -13.72 5.95 -18.53
N PRO A 56 -13.59 7.29 -18.49
CA PRO A 56 -13.20 8.01 -17.27
C PRO A 56 -14.03 7.62 -16.05
N LYS A 57 -15.31 7.27 -16.22
CA LYS A 57 -16.19 6.83 -15.12
C LYS A 57 -15.73 5.53 -14.46
N ASP A 58 -14.92 4.71 -15.14
CA ASP A 58 -14.36 3.48 -14.58
C ASP A 58 -13.24 3.78 -13.59
N TYR A 59 -12.66 4.98 -13.62
CA TYR A 59 -11.51 5.37 -12.79
C TYR A 59 -11.78 6.57 -11.90
N THR A 60 -13.04 7.03 -11.85
CA THR A 60 -13.43 8.22 -11.09
C THR A 60 -14.83 8.07 -10.49
N LEU A 61 -15.00 8.52 -9.26
CA LEU A 61 -16.29 8.71 -8.60
C LEU A 61 -16.40 10.18 -8.21
N THR A 62 -17.35 10.91 -8.80
CA THR A 62 -17.50 12.35 -8.57
C THR A 62 -18.94 12.75 -8.28
N GLY A 63 -19.15 13.58 -7.26
CA GLY A 63 -20.44 14.23 -7.00
C GLY A 63 -21.55 13.29 -6.52
N LEU A 64 -21.19 12.14 -5.96
CA LEU A 64 -22.15 11.11 -5.52
C LEU A 64 -22.69 11.44 -4.12
N LYS A 65 -23.96 11.09 -3.87
CA LYS A 65 -24.62 11.36 -2.59
C LYS A 65 -25.50 10.20 -2.15
N ASP A 66 -25.36 9.79 -0.90
CA ASP A 66 -26.21 8.77 -0.26
C ASP A 66 -26.23 7.43 -1.02
N VAL A 67 -25.06 7.01 -1.54
CA VAL A 67 -24.92 5.78 -2.36
C VAL A 67 -23.88 4.82 -1.79
N THR A 68 -24.03 3.54 -2.14
CA THR A 68 -22.97 2.53 -2.03
C THR A 68 -22.39 2.25 -3.42
N VAL A 69 -21.10 2.49 -3.63
CA VAL A 69 -20.41 2.36 -4.95
C VAL A 69 -18.98 1.88 -4.78
N GLY A 70 -18.29 1.61 -5.88
CA GLY A 70 -16.88 1.24 -5.86
C GLY A 70 -16.49 0.31 -6.99
N ARG A 71 -15.50 -0.57 -6.75
CA ARG A 71 -14.89 -1.45 -7.74
C ARG A 71 -14.74 -2.85 -7.19
N LEU A 72 -15.15 -3.84 -7.98
CA LEU A 72 -14.97 -5.25 -7.67
C LEU A 72 -13.53 -5.71 -7.97
N PRO A 73 -13.09 -6.83 -7.39
CA PRO A 73 -11.81 -7.44 -7.74
C PRO A 73 -11.62 -7.58 -9.25
N GLY A 74 -10.43 -7.21 -9.74
CA GLY A 74 -10.06 -7.32 -11.16
C GLY A 74 -10.65 -6.26 -12.09
N THR A 75 -11.30 -5.21 -11.58
CA THR A 75 -11.88 -4.13 -12.41
C THR A 75 -10.98 -2.91 -12.53
N LEU A 76 -10.09 -2.67 -11.56
CA LEU A 76 -9.18 -1.52 -11.53
C LEU A 76 -7.78 -1.89 -12.02
N ASN A 77 -7.31 -3.10 -11.71
CA ASN A 77 -6.05 -3.69 -12.19
C ASN A 77 -4.84 -2.75 -12.11
N GLY A 78 -4.63 -2.13 -10.95
CA GLY A 78 -3.45 -1.31 -10.70
C GLY A 78 -3.48 0.06 -11.37
N LYS A 79 -4.63 0.50 -11.91
CA LYS A 79 -4.77 1.86 -12.46
C LYS A 79 -4.99 2.90 -11.35
N PRO A 80 -4.73 4.20 -11.61
CA PRO A 80 -5.08 5.27 -10.69
C PRO A 80 -6.60 5.39 -10.50
N PHE A 81 -7.02 5.89 -9.35
CA PHE A 81 -8.44 6.13 -9.04
C PHE A 81 -8.64 7.50 -8.39
N VAL A 82 -9.74 8.16 -8.71
CA VAL A 82 -10.06 9.50 -8.17
C VAL A 82 -11.44 9.47 -7.54
N ILE A 83 -11.57 10.05 -6.34
CA ILE A 83 -12.84 10.23 -5.65
C ILE A 83 -12.96 11.70 -5.29
N GLN A 84 -14.05 12.36 -5.69
CA GLN A 84 -14.19 13.80 -5.49
C GLN A 84 -15.65 14.18 -5.19
N ASP A 85 -15.87 15.16 -4.31
CA ASP A 85 -17.19 15.75 -4.05
C ASP A 85 -18.27 14.73 -3.61
N CYS A 86 -17.88 13.64 -2.93
CA CYS A 86 -18.81 12.61 -2.46
C CYS A 86 -19.32 12.89 -1.04
N VAL A 87 -20.62 12.72 -0.81
CA VAL A 87 -21.26 12.98 0.49
C VAL A 87 -22.08 11.78 0.95
N ASN A 88 -21.97 11.37 2.22
CA ASN A 88 -22.75 10.26 2.78
C ASN A 88 -22.62 8.93 2.00
N CYS A 89 -21.46 8.66 1.40
CA CYS A 89 -21.28 7.47 0.56
C CYS A 89 -20.56 6.33 1.29
N ASN A 90 -20.90 5.09 0.94
CA ASN A 90 -20.08 3.92 1.24
C ASN A 90 -19.30 3.53 -0.02
N ILE A 91 -17.97 3.59 0.01
CA ILE A 91 -17.12 3.40 -1.16
C ILE A 91 -16.22 2.19 -0.95
N PHE A 92 -16.36 1.16 -1.78
CA PHE A 92 -15.60 -0.09 -1.68
C PHE A 92 -14.78 -0.31 -2.96
N VAL A 93 -13.49 0.07 -2.96
CA VAL A 93 -12.57 -0.21 -4.06
C VAL A 93 -11.80 -1.48 -3.72
N LEU A 94 -12.35 -2.64 -4.06
CA LEU A 94 -11.85 -3.97 -3.65
C LEU A 94 -10.88 -4.55 -4.68
N ASP A 95 -9.92 -3.74 -5.14
CA ASP A 95 -8.87 -4.12 -6.09
C ASP A 95 -7.59 -3.30 -5.80
N HIS A 96 -6.45 -3.74 -6.31
CA HIS A 96 -5.21 -2.99 -6.23
C HIS A 96 -5.20 -1.78 -7.17
N SER A 97 -4.53 -0.71 -6.75
CA SER A 97 -4.48 0.57 -7.47
C SER A 97 -3.05 1.13 -7.54
N ALA A 98 -2.77 1.97 -8.52
CA ALA A 98 -1.48 2.70 -8.56
C ALA A 98 -1.43 3.81 -7.50
N THR A 99 -2.45 4.65 -7.47
CA THR A 99 -2.60 5.78 -6.54
C THR A 99 -4.08 6.15 -6.43
N ILE A 100 -4.49 6.69 -5.28
CA ILE A 100 -5.84 7.17 -5.07
C ILE A 100 -5.80 8.60 -4.53
N SER A 101 -6.54 9.52 -5.17
CA SER A 101 -6.81 10.86 -4.63
C SER A 101 -8.26 10.97 -4.18
N ILE A 102 -8.46 11.57 -3.00
CA ILE A 102 -9.76 11.76 -2.39
C ILE A 102 -9.89 13.24 -2.02
N ASP A 103 -10.86 13.91 -2.62
CA ASP A 103 -11.02 15.36 -2.57
C ASP A 103 -12.44 15.73 -2.14
N ASP A 104 -12.55 16.70 -1.22
CA ASP A 104 -13.83 17.35 -0.87
C ASP A 104 -14.94 16.37 -0.45
N CYS A 105 -14.57 15.23 0.15
CA CYS A 105 -15.51 14.19 0.56
C CYS A 105 -15.97 14.40 2.01
N VAL A 106 -17.26 14.20 2.27
CA VAL A 106 -17.87 14.42 3.59
C VAL A 106 -18.69 13.22 4.03
N ASN A 107 -18.51 12.79 5.29
CA ASN A 107 -19.30 11.72 5.91
C ASN A 107 -19.31 10.41 5.09
N CYS A 108 -18.15 10.02 4.56
CA CYS A 108 -18.01 8.80 3.75
C CYS A 108 -17.33 7.68 4.52
N ARG A 109 -17.73 6.43 4.23
CA ARG A 109 -17.10 5.21 4.71
C ARG A 109 -16.39 4.53 3.57
N ILE A 110 -15.10 4.26 3.69
CA ILE A 110 -14.27 3.93 2.54
C ILE A 110 -13.38 2.71 2.80
N VAL A 111 -13.36 1.76 1.88
CA VAL A 111 -12.39 0.65 1.87
C VAL A 111 -11.60 0.72 0.59
N PHE A 112 -10.28 0.72 0.71
CA PHE A 112 -9.38 0.55 -0.41
C PHE A 112 -8.64 -0.77 -0.32
N GLY A 113 -8.56 -1.46 -1.46
CA GLY A 113 -7.55 -2.46 -1.68
C GLY A 113 -6.14 -1.83 -1.68
N PRO A 114 -5.09 -2.67 -1.76
CA PRO A 114 -3.70 -2.23 -1.69
C PRO A 114 -3.33 -1.21 -2.78
N VAL A 115 -2.79 -0.07 -2.36
CA VAL A 115 -2.39 1.02 -3.25
C VAL A 115 -0.87 1.07 -3.34
N LYS A 116 -0.33 0.74 -4.52
CA LYS A 116 1.12 0.65 -4.77
C LYS A 116 1.89 1.92 -4.40
N GLY A 117 1.30 3.08 -4.64
CA GLY A 117 1.87 4.39 -4.34
C GLY A 117 1.14 5.09 -3.21
N SER A 118 0.72 6.32 -3.47
CA SER A 118 0.11 7.18 -2.47
C SER A 118 -1.41 7.09 -2.44
N VAL A 119 -1.96 7.16 -1.23
CA VAL A 119 -3.34 7.58 -0.96
C VAL A 119 -3.28 8.99 -0.40
N PHE A 120 -3.99 9.92 -1.03
CA PHE A 120 -3.98 11.33 -0.64
C PHE A 120 -5.40 11.86 -0.42
N PHE A 121 -5.71 12.16 0.84
CA PHE A 121 -6.92 12.87 1.25
C PHE A 121 -6.66 14.38 1.28
N ARG A 122 -7.53 15.17 0.65
CA ARG A 122 -7.53 16.63 0.68
C ARG A 122 -8.93 17.15 0.97
N ASP A 123 -9.02 18.11 1.88
CA ASP A 123 -10.28 18.80 2.18
C ASP A 123 -11.44 17.85 2.59
N CYS A 124 -11.11 16.71 3.20
CA CYS A 124 -12.08 15.68 3.58
C CYS A 124 -12.53 15.80 5.04
N LYS A 125 -13.79 15.47 5.31
CA LYS A 125 -14.36 15.60 6.65
C LYS A 125 -15.23 14.41 7.05
N ASP A 126 -15.13 14.00 8.33
CA ASP A 126 -15.94 12.92 8.90
C ASP A 126 -15.80 11.61 8.10
N ILE A 127 -14.56 11.22 7.76
CA ILE A 127 -14.26 10.01 6.98
C ILE A 127 -13.93 8.85 7.91
N LYS A 128 -14.45 7.67 7.60
CA LYS A 128 -14.05 6.41 8.24
C LYS A 128 -13.51 5.47 7.19
N CYS A 129 -12.27 5.01 7.32
CA CYS A 129 -11.69 4.21 6.24
C CYS A 129 -10.75 3.10 6.66
N VAL A 130 -10.61 2.11 5.78
CA VAL A 130 -9.63 1.03 5.84
C VAL A 130 -8.75 1.16 4.59
N VAL A 131 -7.44 1.35 4.80
CA VAL A 131 -6.50 1.72 3.74
C VAL A 131 -5.21 0.93 3.85
N ALA A 132 -4.78 0.31 2.75
CA ALA A 132 -3.43 -0.23 2.60
C ALA A 132 -2.70 0.52 1.48
N CYS A 133 -1.54 1.11 1.77
CA CYS A 133 -0.81 1.93 0.80
C CYS A 133 0.70 1.97 1.07
N GLN A 134 1.47 2.41 0.07
CA GLN A 134 2.88 2.72 0.30
C GLN A 134 3.03 4.02 1.10
N GLN A 135 2.33 5.08 0.69
CA GLN A 135 2.38 6.40 1.32
C GLN A 135 0.97 6.88 1.66
N PHE A 136 0.75 7.24 2.92
CA PHE A 136 -0.48 7.89 3.36
C PHE A 136 -0.25 9.38 3.54
N ARG A 137 -1.11 10.21 2.93
CA ARG A 137 -1.11 11.67 3.10
C ARG A 137 -2.52 12.17 3.37
N ALA A 138 -2.65 13.06 4.34
CA ALA A 138 -3.87 13.83 4.57
C ALA A 138 -3.54 15.32 4.72
N ARG A 139 -4.23 16.17 3.96
CA ARG A 139 -4.10 17.62 4.06
C ARG A 139 -5.47 18.27 4.22
N ASP A 140 -5.58 19.28 5.07
CA ASP A 140 -6.82 20.04 5.27
C ASP A 140 -8.02 19.16 5.67
N CYS A 141 -7.76 18.05 6.37
CA CYS A 141 -8.77 17.06 6.73
C CYS A 141 -9.25 17.21 8.18
N LYS A 142 -10.49 16.79 8.46
CA LYS A 142 -11.05 16.88 9.81
C LYS A 142 -11.87 15.66 10.20
N LYS A 143 -11.61 15.13 11.41
CA LYS A 143 -12.31 13.96 11.98
C LYS A 143 -12.24 12.75 11.04
N MET A 144 -11.07 12.14 10.95
CA MET A 144 -10.89 10.91 10.19
C MET A 144 -10.55 9.75 11.12
N ASP A 145 -11.25 8.63 10.99
CA ASP A 145 -10.92 7.37 11.66
C ASP A 145 -10.35 6.40 10.61
N VAL A 146 -9.06 6.05 10.70
CA VAL A 146 -8.33 5.33 9.66
C VAL A 146 -7.73 4.04 10.21
N PHE A 147 -8.14 2.88 9.69
CA PHE A 147 -7.45 1.60 9.88
C PHE A 147 -6.43 1.43 8.77
N LEU A 148 -5.15 1.54 9.11
CA LEU A 148 -4.07 1.79 8.16
C LEU A 148 -3.06 0.65 8.08
N CYS A 149 -2.64 0.32 6.86
CA CYS A 149 -1.41 -0.36 6.54
C CYS A 149 -0.58 0.58 5.68
N CYS A 150 0.54 1.07 6.20
CA CYS A 150 1.38 2.05 5.50
C CYS A 150 2.85 1.63 5.51
N ALA A 151 3.43 1.44 4.32
CA ALA A 151 4.83 1.01 4.20
C ALA A 151 5.82 2.09 4.65
N THR A 152 5.45 3.36 4.50
CA THR A 152 6.23 4.52 5.00
C THR A 152 5.58 5.17 6.23
N GLN A 153 6.20 6.21 6.78
CA GLN A 153 5.63 7.04 7.84
C GLN A 153 4.38 7.77 7.30
N PRO A 154 3.19 7.59 7.90
CA PRO A 154 1.99 8.32 7.52
C PRO A 154 2.14 9.82 7.83
N ILE A 155 1.65 10.66 6.92
CA ILE A 155 1.81 12.12 7.01
C ILE A 155 0.45 12.80 7.11
N ILE A 156 0.35 13.77 8.03
CA ILE A 156 -0.75 14.74 8.08
C ILE A 156 -0.23 16.18 8.01
N GLU A 157 -1.05 17.07 7.47
CA GLU A 157 -0.78 18.51 7.35
C GLU A 157 -2.11 19.27 7.46
N SER A 158 -2.14 20.38 8.19
CA SER A 158 -3.31 21.24 8.39
C SER A 158 -4.60 20.49 8.76
N SER A 159 -4.47 19.38 9.50
CA SER A 159 -5.55 18.43 9.75
C SER A 159 -5.80 18.23 11.24
N THR A 160 -7.05 17.97 11.65
CA THR A 160 -7.42 17.86 13.07
C THR A 160 -8.37 16.70 13.36
N GLY A 161 -8.23 16.07 14.53
CA GLY A 161 -9.08 14.96 14.94
C GLY A 161 -8.84 13.68 14.12
N MET A 162 -7.59 13.45 13.73
CA MET A 162 -7.18 12.27 12.97
C MET A 162 -6.97 11.09 13.94
N LYS A 163 -7.51 9.92 13.66
CA LYS A 163 -7.34 8.73 14.51
C LYS A 163 -6.88 7.56 13.68
N PHE A 164 -5.88 6.84 14.19
CA PHE A 164 -5.27 5.73 13.47
C PHE A 164 -5.41 4.41 14.23
N GLY A 165 -5.73 3.34 13.53
CA GLY A 165 -5.73 1.95 14.00
C GLY A 165 -4.97 1.06 13.01
N CYS A 166 -4.60 -0.14 13.44
CA CYS A 166 -3.98 -1.12 12.54
C CYS A 166 -4.99 -1.59 11.49
N PHE A 167 -4.55 -1.80 10.25
CA PHE A 167 -5.37 -2.43 9.21
C PHE A 167 -5.91 -3.78 9.67
N GLN A 168 -7.22 -3.98 9.52
CA GLN A 168 -7.89 -5.22 9.85
C GLN A 168 -9.00 -5.48 8.82
N TYR A 169 -8.68 -6.32 7.82
CA TYR A 169 -9.61 -6.63 6.74
C TYR A 169 -9.20 -7.89 5.98
N TYR A 170 -10.19 -8.54 5.40
CA TYR A 170 -10.02 -9.73 4.58
C TYR A 170 -11.08 -9.80 3.49
N TYR A 171 -10.64 -10.19 2.29
CA TYR A 171 -11.45 -10.83 1.25
C TYR A 171 -10.53 -11.76 0.44
N PRO A 172 -11.05 -12.78 -0.26
CA PRO A 172 -10.23 -13.85 -0.84
C PRO A 172 -9.08 -13.39 -1.73
N GLU A 173 -9.31 -12.34 -2.54
CA GLU A 173 -8.36 -11.80 -3.50
C GLU A 173 -7.32 -10.84 -2.88
N LEU A 174 -7.56 -10.38 -1.64
CA LEU A 174 -6.78 -9.30 -1.01
C LEU A 174 -5.29 -9.64 -0.91
N ALA A 175 -4.94 -10.90 -0.62
CA ALA A 175 -3.54 -11.33 -0.54
C ALA A 175 -2.80 -11.18 -1.89
N PHE A 176 -3.48 -11.48 -3.01
CA PHE A 176 -2.92 -11.27 -4.35
C PHE A 176 -2.84 -9.80 -4.68
N HIS A 177 -3.83 -9.00 -4.30
CA HIS A 177 -3.78 -7.56 -4.50
C HIS A 177 -2.61 -6.89 -3.74
N PHE A 178 -2.24 -7.37 -2.54
CA PHE A 178 -1.05 -6.89 -1.84
C PHE A 178 0.23 -7.19 -2.63
N LYS A 179 0.32 -8.41 -3.16
CA LYS A 179 1.44 -8.83 -4.01
C LYS A 179 1.52 -8.00 -5.30
N ASP A 180 0.41 -7.78 -5.99
CA ASP A 180 0.36 -7.02 -7.24
C ASP A 180 0.66 -5.53 -7.03
N ALA A 181 0.27 -4.98 -5.88
CA ALA A 181 0.68 -3.64 -5.45
C ALA A 181 2.15 -3.55 -5.01
N GLY A 182 2.85 -4.67 -4.83
CA GLY A 182 4.22 -4.72 -4.32
C GLY A 182 4.34 -4.29 -2.86
N LEU A 183 3.29 -4.51 -2.05
CA LEU A 183 3.26 -4.19 -0.63
C LEU A 183 3.43 -5.45 0.21
N SER A 184 4.43 -5.46 1.09
CA SER A 184 4.54 -6.50 2.11
C SER A 184 3.54 -6.25 3.23
N ILE A 185 2.79 -7.29 3.60
CA ILE A 185 1.89 -7.28 4.76
C ILE A 185 2.64 -7.10 6.10
N PHE A 186 3.96 -7.28 6.09
CA PHE A 186 4.81 -7.13 7.27
C PHE A 186 5.40 -5.73 7.39
N ASN A 187 5.21 -4.83 6.42
CA ASN A 187 5.71 -3.46 6.48
C ASN A 187 4.58 -2.49 6.78
N ASN A 188 4.31 -2.26 8.07
CA ASN A 188 3.20 -1.42 8.51
C ASN A 188 3.58 -0.46 9.65
N ASN A 189 3.63 0.84 9.35
CA ASN A 189 3.98 1.93 10.28
C ASN A 189 2.77 2.78 10.69
N TRP A 190 1.57 2.19 10.71
CA TRP A 190 0.28 2.87 10.88
C TRP A 190 0.18 3.83 12.09
N SER A 191 0.99 3.63 13.13
CA SER A 191 0.93 4.40 14.38
C SER A 191 2.02 5.48 14.52
N ASN A 192 2.99 5.54 13.61
CA ASN A 192 4.10 6.50 13.67
C ASN A 192 3.77 7.71 12.78
N ILE A 193 2.90 8.60 13.24
CA ILE A 193 2.37 9.70 12.41
C ILE A 193 3.32 10.90 12.45
N HIS A 194 3.67 11.43 11.27
CA HIS A 194 4.33 12.72 11.14
C HIS A 194 3.30 13.83 10.88
N ASP A 195 3.28 14.84 11.76
CA ASP A 195 2.45 16.03 11.60
C ASP A 195 3.32 17.21 11.19
N PHE A 196 3.09 17.76 9.99
CA PHE A 196 3.83 18.93 9.48
C PHE A 196 3.39 20.25 10.12
N THR A 197 2.23 20.28 10.77
CA THR A 197 1.61 21.50 11.33
C THR A 197 1.16 21.27 12.78
N PRO A 198 2.05 20.85 13.69
CA PRO A 198 1.67 20.62 15.07
C PRO A 198 1.28 21.93 15.73
N VAL A 199 0.19 21.92 16.49
CA VAL A 199 -0.27 23.06 17.29
C VAL A 199 0.13 22.83 18.74
N SER A 200 0.86 23.78 19.34
CA SER A 200 1.35 23.66 20.71
C SER A 200 0.20 23.46 21.71
N GLY A 201 0.24 22.36 22.46
CA GLY A 201 -0.78 22.02 23.46
C GLY A 201 -2.01 21.29 22.91
N GLU A 202 -2.07 21.05 21.60
CA GLU A 202 -3.12 20.27 20.95
C GLU A 202 -2.53 19.01 20.29
N ASN A 203 -3.33 17.96 20.23
CA ASN A 203 -2.99 16.75 19.49
C ASN A 203 -3.89 16.66 18.26
N ASN A 204 -3.34 16.96 17.09
CA ASN A 204 -4.05 16.85 15.81
C ASN A 204 -4.43 15.41 15.46
N TRP A 205 -3.71 14.45 16.04
CA TRP A 205 -3.95 13.03 15.87
C TRP A 205 -3.86 12.23 17.16
N SER A 206 -4.48 11.05 17.17
CA SER A 206 -4.34 10.04 18.22
C SER A 206 -4.51 8.64 17.66
N LEU A 207 -4.38 7.62 18.50
CA LEU A 207 -4.67 6.24 18.12
C LEU A 207 -6.11 5.89 18.49
N LEU A 208 -6.78 5.11 17.65
CA LEU A 208 -8.08 4.50 17.97
C LEU A 208 -7.96 3.60 19.21
N PRO A 209 -9.04 3.34 19.95
CA PRO A 209 -9.05 2.33 21.00
C PRO A 209 -8.57 0.96 20.50
N GLU A 210 -7.90 0.16 21.34
CA GLU A 210 -7.43 -1.19 20.96
C GLU A 210 -8.58 -2.16 20.70
N ASP A 211 -9.72 -1.94 21.35
CA ASP A 211 -10.96 -2.73 21.21
C ASP A 211 -11.89 -2.20 20.10
N ALA A 212 -11.45 -1.21 19.31
CA ALA A 212 -12.22 -0.65 18.22
C ALA A 212 -12.47 -1.71 17.13
N LYS A 213 -13.74 -2.02 16.87
CA LYS A 213 -14.14 -2.97 15.83
C LYS A 213 -14.30 -2.26 14.51
N VAL A 214 -13.59 -2.69 13.47
CA VAL A 214 -13.68 -2.09 12.12
C VAL A 214 -15.13 -1.97 11.64
N ALA A 215 -15.98 -2.96 11.92
CA ALA A 215 -17.39 -2.97 11.51
C ALA A 215 -18.23 -1.80 12.07
N ASP A 216 -17.85 -1.23 13.23
CA ASP A 216 -18.54 -0.08 13.82
C ASP A 216 -18.21 1.24 13.08
N PHE A 217 -17.10 1.25 12.34
CA PHE A 217 -16.63 2.40 11.58
C PHE A 217 -16.94 2.26 10.09
N VAL A 218 -16.68 1.08 9.53
CA VAL A 218 -16.86 0.72 8.13
C VAL A 218 -17.59 -0.63 8.08
N PRO A 219 -18.93 -0.62 8.06
CA PRO A 219 -19.70 -1.85 8.00
C PRO A 219 -19.52 -2.55 6.65
N ALA A 220 -19.87 -3.83 6.60
CA ALA A 220 -19.92 -4.56 5.35
C ALA A 220 -20.86 -3.87 4.33
N PRO A 221 -20.60 -4.02 3.02
CA PRO A 221 -21.53 -3.56 2.00
C PRO A 221 -22.94 -4.12 2.21
N ASP A 222 -23.94 -3.39 1.74
CA ASP A 222 -25.33 -3.85 1.74
C ASP A 222 -25.42 -5.23 1.03
N PRO A 223 -26.11 -6.23 1.61
CA PRO A 223 -26.33 -7.53 0.99
C PRO A 223 -26.94 -7.48 -0.43
N GLU A 224 -27.67 -6.42 -0.77
CA GLU A 224 -28.24 -6.22 -2.10
C GLU A 224 -27.35 -5.39 -3.04
N SER A 225 -26.22 -4.89 -2.56
CA SER A 225 -25.26 -4.16 -3.40
C SER A 225 -24.51 -5.09 -4.37
N ASP A 226 -23.84 -4.47 -5.34
CA ASP A 226 -22.97 -5.16 -6.30
C ASP A 226 -21.81 -5.92 -5.61
N PHE A 227 -21.52 -5.65 -4.34
CA PHE A 227 -20.43 -6.25 -3.57
C PHE A 227 -20.80 -7.56 -2.86
N LYS A 228 -22.05 -8.02 -2.96
CA LYS A 228 -22.55 -9.22 -2.26
C LYS A 228 -21.77 -10.52 -2.56
N SER A 229 -21.09 -10.58 -3.70
CA SER A 229 -20.25 -11.72 -4.08
C SER A 229 -18.90 -11.75 -3.35
N VAL A 230 -18.44 -10.63 -2.78
CA VAL A 230 -17.14 -10.53 -2.14
C VAL A 230 -17.25 -10.91 -0.67
N ARG A 231 -16.56 -11.99 -0.28
CA ARG A 231 -16.60 -12.53 1.09
C ARG A 231 -15.71 -11.74 2.03
N ILE A 232 -16.23 -10.62 2.51
CA ILE A 232 -15.53 -9.73 3.44
C ILE A 232 -15.55 -10.28 4.86
N SER A 233 -14.44 -10.11 5.56
CA SER A 233 -14.35 -10.29 7.02
C SER A 233 -13.55 -9.14 7.62
N THR A 234 -14.06 -8.63 8.74
CA THR A 234 -13.38 -7.63 9.58
C THR A 234 -12.88 -8.24 10.88
N GLU A 235 -12.92 -9.56 11.05
CA GLU A 235 -12.38 -10.24 12.24
C GLU A 235 -10.85 -10.20 12.27
N ALA A 236 -10.29 -10.10 13.47
CA ALA A 236 -8.85 -9.93 13.69
C ALA A 236 -8.03 -11.13 13.22
N ASP A 237 -8.50 -12.35 13.52
CA ASP A 237 -7.86 -13.63 13.16
C ASP A 237 -7.86 -13.90 11.64
N ARG A 238 -8.76 -13.26 10.89
CA ARG A 238 -8.83 -13.38 9.43
C ARG A 238 -8.05 -12.32 8.69
N SER A 239 -7.56 -11.28 9.36
CA SER A 239 -6.90 -10.14 8.72
C SER A 239 -5.69 -10.58 7.87
N ILE A 240 -5.59 -10.00 6.67
CA ILE A 240 -4.42 -10.21 5.80
C ILE A 240 -3.18 -9.51 6.37
N VAL A 241 -3.33 -8.37 7.04
CA VAL A 241 -2.21 -7.71 7.73
C VAL A 241 -2.20 -8.16 9.19
N PRO A 242 -1.07 -8.68 9.73
CA PRO A 242 -0.96 -8.96 11.16
C PRO A 242 -1.30 -7.73 11.99
N LEU A 243 -2.12 -7.91 13.03
CA LEU A 243 -2.44 -6.82 13.95
C LEU A 243 -1.24 -6.56 14.85
N THR A 244 -0.71 -5.34 14.79
CA THR A 244 0.44 -4.92 15.59
C THR A 244 0.03 -3.87 16.62
N LYS A 245 0.69 -3.88 17.78
CA LYS A 245 0.51 -2.88 18.84
C LYS A 245 1.08 -1.52 18.43
N GLY A 246 2.06 -1.50 17.53
CA GLY A 246 2.68 -0.28 17.01
C GLY A 246 3.31 0.56 18.12
N GLY A 247 3.15 1.88 18.01
CA GLY A 247 3.68 2.89 18.95
C GLY A 247 2.88 3.02 20.26
N ARG A 248 1.97 2.08 20.56
CA ARG A 248 1.27 2.07 21.86
C ARG A 248 2.22 1.68 22.98
N ARG A 249 1.87 2.08 24.20
CA ARG A 249 2.63 1.71 25.40
C ARG A 249 2.66 0.20 25.58
N LYS A 250 3.86 -0.37 25.73
CA LYS A 250 4.09 -1.79 26.04
C LYS A 250 3.77 -2.08 27.51
N ASP A 251 3.31 -3.29 27.77
CA ASP A 251 2.92 -3.73 29.12
C ASP A 251 4.10 -4.41 29.85
N SER A 252 5.11 -4.86 29.10
CA SER A 252 6.36 -5.39 29.62
C SER A 252 7.56 -4.64 29.03
N GLU A 253 8.65 -4.57 29.79
CA GLU A 253 9.95 -4.08 29.32
C GLU A 253 10.72 -5.15 28.53
N GLU A 254 10.28 -6.42 28.57
CA GLU A 254 10.92 -7.51 27.85
C GLU A 254 10.37 -7.62 26.41
N SER A 255 11.27 -7.50 25.44
CA SER A 255 10.98 -7.71 24.02
C SER A 255 11.89 -8.79 23.44
N CYS A 256 11.44 -9.47 22.40
CA CYS A 256 12.18 -10.52 21.70
C CYS A 256 12.15 -10.26 20.20
N LEU A 257 13.32 -10.25 19.56
CA LEU A 257 13.42 -10.23 18.11
C LEU A 257 13.34 -11.66 17.58
N PHE A 258 12.43 -11.92 16.64
CA PHE A 258 12.33 -13.19 15.93
C PHE A 258 12.39 -12.93 14.43
N VAL A 259 13.34 -13.56 13.73
CA VAL A 259 13.60 -13.32 12.32
C VAL A 259 13.55 -14.63 11.54
N PHE A 260 12.71 -14.65 10.52
CA PHE A 260 12.71 -15.66 9.47
C PHE A 260 13.53 -15.19 8.27
N PHE A 261 14.27 -16.11 7.66
CA PHE A 261 14.95 -15.88 6.38
C PHE A 261 14.04 -16.26 5.21
N ALA A 262 14.35 -15.75 4.01
CA ALA A 262 13.57 -16.01 2.82
C ALA A 262 13.44 -17.51 2.50
N GLY A 263 12.22 -17.94 2.19
CA GLY A 263 11.87 -19.31 1.82
C GLY A 263 10.38 -19.45 1.52
N ASP A 264 9.98 -20.58 0.92
CA ASP A 264 8.62 -20.79 0.41
C ASP A 264 7.52 -20.71 1.49
N TYR A 265 7.88 -21.01 2.74
CA TYR A 265 6.96 -21.06 3.87
C TYR A 265 7.11 -19.88 4.84
N THR A 266 7.94 -18.88 4.53
CA THR A 266 8.27 -17.78 5.46
C THR A 266 7.03 -17.04 5.96
N THR A 267 6.11 -16.66 5.05
CA THR A 267 4.85 -15.99 5.43
C THR A 267 3.96 -16.86 6.30
N ALA A 268 3.84 -18.15 6.00
CA ALA A 268 3.03 -19.09 6.79
C ALA A 268 3.64 -19.33 8.17
N ASN A 269 4.97 -19.46 8.25
CA ASN A 269 5.71 -19.62 9.49
C ASN A 269 5.60 -18.37 10.38
N ALA A 270 5.70 -17.17 9.79
CA ALA A 270 5.51 -15.91 10.52
C ALA A 270 4.11 -15.80 11.10
N ARG A 271 3.06 -16.16 10.35
CA ARG A 271 1.67 -16.23 10.88
C ARG A 271 1.56 -17.23 12.01
N LYS A 272 2.10 -18.44 11.83
CA LYS A 272 2.08 -19.48 12.87
C LYS A 272 2.80 -19.03 14.14
N LEU A 273 3.93 -18.32 14.01
CA LEU A 273 4.62 -17.74 15.16
C LEU A 273 3.74 -16.74 15.90
N ILE A 274 3.04 -15.87 15.18
CA ILE A 274 2.13 -14.89 15.77
C ILE A 274 1.03 -15.61 16.55
N ASP A 275 0.39 -16.61 15.96
CA ASP A 275 -0.66 -17.40 16.62
C ASP A 275 -0.15 -18.09 17.89
N GLU A 276 1.01 -18.76 17.82
CA GLU A 276 1.65 -19.42 18.96
C GLU A 276 2.04 -18.42 20.05
N ALA A 277 2.59 -17.27 19.69
CA ALA A 277 3.00 -16.23 20.63
C ALA A 277 1.79 -15.59 21.33
N THR A 278 0.75 -15.26 20.58
CA THR A 278 -0.51 -14.72 21.12
C THR A 278 -1.20 -15.74 22.03
N SER A 279 -1.19 -17.03 21.70
CA SER A 279 -1.74 -18.08 22.57
C SER A 279 -1.03 -18.19 23.93
N LYS A 280 0.22 -17.71 24.01
CA LYS A 280 1.03 -17.64 25.24
C LYS A 280 0.94 -16.30 25.95
N GLY A 281 0.12 -15.36 25.44
CA GLY A 281 -0.05 -14.03 26.02
C GLY A 281 1.00 -13.00 25.57
N PHE A 282 1.84 -13.31 24.58
CA PHE A 282 2.77 -12.33 24.02
C PHE A 282 2.07 -11.44 22.98
N VAL A 283 2.51 -10.21 22.90
CA VAL A 283 1.94 -9.19 22.01
C VAL A 283 2.89 -8.91 20.85
N LEU A 284 2.35 -8.90 19.63
CA LEU A 284 3.07 -8.47 18.44
C LEU A 284 3.18 -6.94 18.42
N VAL A 285 4.39 -6.40 18.57
CA VAL A 285 4.62 -4.96 18.60
C VAL A 285 4.69 -4.40 17.18
N GLN A 286 5.53 -5.00 16.34
CA GLN A 286 5.75 -4.57 14.97
C GLN A 286 6.41 -5.69 14.16
N THR A 287 6.37 -5.54 12.84
CA THR A 287 7.01 -6.43 11.88
C THR A 287 7.76 -5.62 10.84
N LYS A 288 8.75 -6.23 10.19
CA LYS A 288 9.42 -5.68 8.99
C LYS A 288 9.80 -6.81 8.04
N GLU A 289 9.68 -6.56 6.74
CA GLU A 289 10.27 -7.35 5.69
C GLU A 289 11.26 -6.48 4.92
N VAL A 290 12.55 -6.83 5.01
CA VAL A 290 13.63 -5.98 4.50
C VAL A 290 14.77 -6.82 3.95
N SER A 291 15.37 -6.38 2.84
CA SER A 291 16.57 -7.03 2.28
C SER A 291 17.79 -6.60 3.08
N MET A 292 18.66 -7.52 3.46
CA MET A 292 19.83 -7.20 4.27
C MET A 292 21.11 -7.57 3.50
N LYS A 293 22.15 -6.74 3.57
CA LYS A 293 23.48 -7.13 3.06
C LYS A 293 24.28 -7.85 4.16
N PRO A 294 25.30 -8.65 3.81
CA PRO A 294 26.16 -9.29 4.80
C PRO A 294 26.81 -8.31 5.79
N GLU A 295 27.17 -7.10 5.35
CA GLU A 295 27.70 -6.06 6.24
C GLU A 295 26.67 -5.59 7.29
N ASP A 296 25.40 -5.46 6.90
CA ASP A 296 24.30 -5.07 7.78
C ASP A 296 23.99 -6.19 8.78
N ALA A 297 24.02 -7.44 8.32
CA ALA A 297 23.87 -8.63 9.15
C ALA A 297 24.87 -8.67 10.31
N ARG A 298 26.14 -8.35 10.03
CA ARG A 298 27.20 -8.29 11.05
C ARG A 298 26.97 -7.20 12.08
N ARG A 299 26.36 -6.08 11.68
CA ARG A 299 25.99 -5.00 12.60
C ARG A 299 24.79 -5.37 13.47
N VAL A 300 23.77 -5.99 12.87
CA VAL A 300 22.50 -6.30 13.54
C VAL A 300 22.60 -7.54 14.41
N PHE A 301 23.13 -8.65 13.88
CA PHE A 301 23.18 -9.95 14.57
C PHE A 301 24.51 -10.22 15.29
N GLN A 302 25.50 -9.34 15.13
CA GLN A 302 26.79 -9.36 15.84
C GLN A 302 27.45 -10.76 15.77
N ASN A 303 27.67 -11.41 16.92
CA ASN A 303 28.35 -12.69 17.04
C ASN A 303 27.64 -13.84 16.29
N SER A 304 26.34 -13.71 16.03
CA SER A 304 25.57 -14.71 15.30
C SER A 304 25.62 -14.53 13.79
N ALA A 305 26.19 -13.44 13.28
CA ALA A 305 26.03 -13.04 11.89
C ALA A 305 26.67 -13.99 10.87
N ASP A 306 27.84 -14.56 11.16
CA ASP A 306 28.55 -15.41 10.21
C ASP A 306 27.76 -16.66 9.83
N ASP A 307 27.00 -17.23 10.77
CA ASP A 307 26.09 -18.37 10.54
C ASP A 307 24.81 -18.00 9.78
N LEU A 308 24.57 -16.71 9.53
CA LEU A 308 23.36 -16.18 8.89
C LEU A 308 23.61 -15.65 7.48
N VAL A 309 24.88 -15.39 7.09
CA VAL A 309 25.22 -14.76 5.80
C VAL A 309 24.63 -15.52 4.61
N GLU A 310 24.73 -16.85 4.59
CA GLU A 310 24.17 -17.67 3.51
C GLU A 310 22.64 -17.49 3.38
N TRP A 311 21.95 -17.35 4.51
CA TRP A 311 20.49 -17.23 4.57
C TRP A 311 20.00 -15.85 4.19
N ILE A 312 20.77 -14.82 4.52
CA ILE A 312 20.47 -13.43 4.17
C ILE A 312 20.55 -13.20 2.66
N ASN A 313 21.44 -13.90 1.96
CA ASN A 313 21.54 -13.81 0.50
C ASN A 313 20.36 -14.47 -0.24
N LYS A 314 19.47 -15.20 0.44
CA LYS A 314 18.30 -15.85 -0.20
C LYS A 314 17.17 -14.87 -0.52
N GLY A 315 17.13 -13.70 0.12
CA GLY A 315 16.10 -12.70 -0.09
C GLY A 315 15.81 -11.87 1.17
N PRO A 316 14.72 -11.09 1.17
CA PRO A 316 14.30 -10.32 2.32
C PRO A 316 14.10 -11.19 3.57
N VAL A 317 14.48 -10.67 4.73
CA VAL A 317 14.20 -11.28 6.03
C VAL A 317 12.91 -10.71 6.59
N THR A 318 12.13 -11.55 7.29
CA THR A 318 10.90 -11.13 7.99
C THR A 318 11.15 -11.13 9.48
N ALA A 319 11.16 -9.95 10.09
CA ALA A 319 11.34 -9.75 11.51
C ALA A 319 10.00 -9.47 12.22
N LEU A 320 9.89 -9.98 13.42
CA LEU A 320 8.77 -9.78 14.33
C LEU A 320 9.34 -9.38 15.69
N GLU A 321 8.80 -8.31 16.27
CA GLU A 321 9.04 -7.93 17.66
C GLU A 321 7.87 -8.43 18.51
N LEU A 322 8.19 -9.31 19.46
CA LEU A 322 7.23 -9.84 20.43
C LEU A 322 7.54 -9.26 21.82
N ASN A 323 6.50 -8.82 22.54
CA ASN A 323 6.63 -8.21 23.86
C ASN A 323 5.82 -8.99 24.90
N GLY A 324 6.36 -9.09 26.11
CA GLY A 324 5.72 -9.76 27.23
C GLY A 324 6.73 -10.36 28.20
N ASP A 325 6.32 -10.59 29.44
CA ASP A 325 7.19 -11.20 30.44
C ASP A 325 7.55 -12.63 30.04
N GLY A 326 8.85 -12.93 29.95
CA GLY A 326 9.35 -14.22 29.47
C GLY A 326 9.25 -14.40 27.95
N ALA A 327 9.03 -13.33 27.17
CA ALA A 327 8.96 -13.39 25.72
C ALA A 327 10.18 -14.09 25.09
N VAL A 328 11.40 -13.85 25.60
CA VAL A 328 12.61 -14.46 25.04
C VAL A 328 12.58 -15.99 25.17
N GLU A 329 12.38 -16.50 26.38
CA GLU A 329 12.33 -17.94 26.64
C GLU A 329 11.13 -18.62 25.95
N GLY A 330 9.99 -17.93 25.92
CA GLY A 330 8.80 -18.36 25.19
C GLY A 330 9.08 -18.51 23.69
N CYS A 331 9.74 -17.52 23.08
CA CYS A 331 10.12 -17.54 21.67
C CYS A 331 11.15 -18.64 21.36
N LYS A 332 12.16 -18.85 22.21
CA LYS A 332 13.12 -19.96 22.07
C LYS A 332 12.43 -21.33 22.15
N THR A 333 11.43 -21.46 23.01
CA THR A 333 10.61 -22.67 23.11
C THR A 333 9.79 -22.91 21.84
N ILE A 334 9.17 -21.86 21.29
CA ILE A 334 8.43 -21.95 20.01
C ILE A 334 9.38 -22.32 18.88
N ALA A 335 10.53 -21.64 18.77
CA ALA A 335 11.58 -21.90 17.81
C ALA A 335 11.99 -23.39 17.77
N SER A 336 12.32 -23.95 18.94
CA SER A 336 12.78 -25.33 19.05
C SER A 336 11.69 -26.39 18.83
N LYS A 337 10.43 -26.12 19.21
CA LYS A 337 9.34 -27.11 19.10
C LYS A 337 8.60 -27.05 17.77
N VAL A 338 8.38 -25.84 17.25
CA VAL A 338 7.53 -25.61 16.08
C VAL A 338 8.37 -25.48 14.81
N PHE A 339 9.58 -24.95 14.92
CA PHE A 339 10.43 -24.58 13.79
C PHE A 339 11.80 -25.30 13.80
N SER A 340 11.88 -26.50 14.40
CA SER A 340 13.13 -27.26 14.60
C SER A 340 13.96 -27.52 13.34
N GLY A 341 13.33 -27.55 12.16
CA GLY A 341 13.99 -27.71 10.86
C GLY A 341 14.17 -26.43 10.05
N THR A 342 13.78 -25.26 10.59
CA THR A 342 13.84 -23.98 9.89
C THR A 342 14.94 -23.12 10.49
N LYS A 343 15.85 -22.61 9.65
CA LYS A 343 16.82 -21.62 10.13
C LYS A 343 16.08 -20.32 10.46
N ILE A 344 16.28 -19.84 11.68
CA ILE A 344 15.70 -18.63 12.24
C ILE A 344 16.73 -17.95 13.14
N PHE A 345 16.55 -16.67 13.37
CA PHE A 345 17.22 -15.96 14.46
C PHE A 345 16.17 -15.63 15.52
N VAL A 346 16.52 -15.84 16.78
CA VAL A 346 15.73 -15.44 17.94
C VAL A 346 16.68 -14.80 18.95
N SER A 347 16.26 -13.72 19.59
CA SER A 347 17.05 -13.12 20.68
C SER A 347 17.46 -14.18 21.70
N ASP A 348 18.72 -14.16 22.10
CA ASP A 348 19.28 -15.24 22.91
C ASP A 348 18.96 -15.08 24.40
N ASN A 349 19.02 -13.85 24.92
CA ASN A 349 18.77 -13.58 26.33
C ASN A 349 18.07 -12.23 26.54
N LYS A 350 17.35 -12.13 27.66
CA LYS A 350 16.58 -10.93 28.06
C LYS A 350 17.43 -9.66 28.17
N ASN A 351 18.71 -9.77 28.54
CA ASN A 351 19.56 -8.59 28.78
C ASN A 351 20.02 -7.94 27.48
N THR A 352 20.07 -8.69 26.37
CA THR A 352 20.49 -8.19 25.06
C THR A 352 19.36 -8.08 24.06
N SER A 353 18.18 -8.64 24.34
CA SER A 353 17.08 -8.73 23.37
C SER A 353 16.56 -7.37 22.92
N THR A 354 16.47 -6.38 23.82
CA THR A 354 16.11 -5.00 23.46
C THR A 354 17.11 -4.41 22.47
N ARG A 355 18.42 -4.67 22.66
CA ARG A 355 19.45 -4.22 21.72
C ARG A 355 19.33 -4.90 20.36
N ASP A 356 18.95 -6.17 20.32
CA ASP A 356 18.73 -6.89 19.05
C ASP A 356 17.57 -6.24 18.28
N VAL A 357 16.45 -5.99 18.96
CA VAL A 357 15.28 -5.27 18.42
C VAL A 357 15.71 -3.89 17.91
N ASP A 358 16.32 -3.06 18.75
CA ASP A 358 16.74 -1.71 18.37
C ASP A 358 17.70 -1.72 17.18
N SER A 359 18.66 -2.65 17.17
CA SER A 359 19.64 -2.76 16.07
C SER A 359 18.95 -3.11 14.76
N PHE A 360 18.00 -4.06 14.78
CA PHE A 360 17.28 -4.49 13.59
C PHE A 360 16.34 -3.40 13.07
N PHE A 361 15.48 -2.84 13.91
CA PHE A 361 14.46 -1.90 13.47
C PHE A 361 15.06 -0.54 13.08
N ASN A 362 16.12 -0.06 13.76
CA ASN A 362 16.86 1.12 13.31
C ASN A 362 17.48 0.90 11.92
N PHE A 363 18.05 -0.28 11.67
CA PHE A 363 18.56 -0.63 10.34
C PHE A 363 17.44 -0.64 9.29
N ALA A 364 16.33 -1.31 9.59
CA ALA A 364 15.20 -1.43 8.67
C ALA A 364 14.61 -0.04 8.34
N ASP A 365 14.46 0.83 9.34
CA ASP A 365 13.93 2.17 9.16
C ASP A 365 14.87 3.04 8.31
N MET A 366 16.18 3.02 8.57
CA MET A 366 17.16 3.71 7.72
C MET A 366 17.13 3.23 6.26
N GLN A 367 16.99 1.92 6.04
CA GLN A 367 16.95 1.38 4.68
C GLN A 367 15.64 1.70 3.95
N MET A 368 14.53 1.78 4.68
CA MET A 368 13.20 2.09 4.12
C MET A 368 12.96 3.59 3.99
N GLY A 369 13.88 4.45 4.47
CA GLY A 369 13.74 5.91 4.43
C GLY A 369 12.66 6.42 5.37
N LEU A 370 12.55 5.79 6.54
CA LEU A 370 11.57 6.08 7.60
C LEU A 370 12.12 7.04 8.66
#